data_AF-A0A7S0W974-F1
#
_entry.id   AF-A0A7S0W974-F1
#
_cell.length_a   1.000
_cell.length_b   1.000
_cell.length_c   1.000
_cell.angle_alpha   90.00
_cell.angle_beta   90.00
_cell.angle_gamma   90.00
#
_symmetry.space_group_name_H-M   'P 1'
#
loop_
_entity.id
_entity.type
_entity.pdbx_description
1 polymer ?
#
loop_
_entity_poly.entity_id
_entity_poly.type
_entity_poly.pdbx_seq_one_letter_code
_entity_poly.pdbx_strand_id
1 'polypeptide(L)'
;MAGRLGALVALALMATITPLSLGALSSTMGADPDKLTHYQQAEFTCQDGSQKLPISLVNDDYCDCQDGSDEPGTSACSNGVFFCVNKGHESKTIYSSHVNDGICDCCDGTDESAGLVKCEDRCMEEGKEKRNDLVKFIEAQEKGLAKRSQYTEAADKMRAEALIRKADLDALIAEKEAKMQETSSKMEALEKLVDAEKEERRKIEDADAAAKFEAQQRENEARQLQAAEDGSGGLDAQ
;
A
#
# COMPACT_ATOMS: atom_id res chain seq x y z
N MET A 1 100.23 16.53 43.27
CA MET A 1 100.09 16.61 41.81
C MET A 1 98.63 16.32 41.47
N ALA A 2 97.84 17.38 41.30
CA ALA A 2 96.42 17.30 40.96
C ALA A 2 96.27 17.71 39.49
N GLY A 3 95.47 16.96 38.74
CA GLY A 3 95.17 17.28 37.34
C GLY A 3 94.23 16.25 36.73
N ARG A 4 92.92 16.45 36.90
CA ARG A 4 91.89 15.79 36.07
C ARG A 4 91.36 16.84 35.10
N LEU A 5 91.62 16.63 33.80
CA LEU A 5 91.05 17.41 32.70
C LEU A 5 89.56 17.06 32.56
N GLY A 6 88.70 18.07 32.70
CA GLY A 6 87.30 18.00 32.32
C GLY A 6 87.12 18.41 30.86
N ALA A 7 86.58 17.52 30.03
CA ALA A 7 86.11 17.86 28.69
C ALA A 7 84.64 18.27 28.76
N LEU A 8 84.36 19.56 28.56
CA LEU A 8 83.01 20.10 28.37
C LEU A 8 82.57 19.83 26.93
N VAL A 9 81.61 18.93 26.73
CA VAL A 9 80.91 18.77 25.46
C VAL A 9 79.70 19.70 25.49
N ALA A 10 79.79 20.81 24.76
CA ALA A 10 78.66 21.72 24.54
C ALA A 10 77.74 21.11 23.47
N LEU A 11 76.63 20.49 23.90
CA LEU A 11 75.53 20.10 23.02
C LEU A 11 74.73 21.36 22.64
N ALA A 12 74.88 21.83 21.40
CA ALA A 12 74.02 22.87 20.85
C ALA A 12 72.66 22.27 20.48
N LEU A 13 71.63 22.58 21.27
CA LEU A 13 70.22 22.34 20.92
C LEU A 13 69.80 23.37 19.87
N MET A 14 69.89 22.99 18.59
CA MET A 14 69.23 23.71 17.49
C MET A 14 67.72 23.48 17.62
N ALA A 15 66.99 24.42 18.21
CA ALA A 15 65.53 24.44 18.16
C ALA A 15 65.09 24.73 16.73
N THR A 16 64.75 23.69 15.96
CA THR A 16 64.10 23.85 14.66
C THR A 16 62.68 24.36 14.90
N ILE A 17 62.44 25.63 14.62
CA ILE A 17 61.09 26.20 14.58
C ILE A 17 60.41 25.55 13.37
N THR A 18 59.63 24.51 13.59
CA THR A 18 58.70 24.01 12.57
C THR A 18 57.64 25.10 12.39
N PRO A 19 57.48 25.70 11.20
CA PRO A 19 56.37 26.60 10.96
C PRO A 19 55.07 25.84 11.21
N LEU A 20 54.20 26.43 12.03
CA LEU A 20 52.84 25.95 12.20
C LEU A 20 52.16 26.09 10.84
N SER A 21 52.08 25.00 10.09
CA SER A 21 51.27 24.93 8.89
C SER A 21 49.82 25.08 9.34
N LEU A 22 49.24 26.27 9.22
CA LEU A 22 47.79 26.38 9.07
C LEU A 22 47.47 25.55 7.82
N GLY A 23 46.95 24.34 8.02
CA GLY A 23 46.54 23.49 6.91
C GLY A 23 45.43 24.21 6.15
N ALA A 24 45.53 24.24 4.82
CA ALA A 24 44.43 24.69 3.99
C ALA A 24 43.16 23.90 4.36
N LEU A 25 42.04 24.61 4.50
CA LEU A 25 40.77 23.98 4.81
C LEU A 25 40.42 22.98 3.71
N SER A 26 39.75 21.87 4.06
CA SER A 26 39.27 20.94 3.04
C SER A 26 38.28 21.66 2.14
N SER A 27 38.36 21.47 0.82
CA SER A 27 37.40 22.03 -0.15
C SER A 27 35.96 21.57 0.13
N THR A 28 35.78 20.45 0.84
CA THR A 28 34.48 19.90 1.21
C THR A 28 33.99 20.33 2.60
N MET A 29 34.77 21.10 3.36
CA MET A 29 34.35 21.55 4.69
C MET A 29 33.13 22.45 4.58
N GLY A 30 32.13 22.23 5.44
CA GLY A 30 30.87 22.99 5.46
C GLY A 30 29.96 22.80 4.24
N ALA A 31 30.38 22.02 3.24
CA ALA A 31 29.56 21.72 2.08
C ALA A 31 28.47 20.70 2.41
N ASP A 32 27.30 20.89 1.79
CA ASP A 32 26.20 19.92 1.84
C ASP A 32 26.67 18.54 1.34
N PRO A 33 26.43 17.45 2.10
CA PRO A 33 26.76 16.08 1.70
C PRO A 33 26.33 15.70 0.28
N ASP A 34 25.18 16.20 -0.17
CA ASP A 34 24.64 15.90 -1.50
C ASP A 34 25.41 16.59 -2.63
N LYS A 35 26.21 17.62 -2.29
CA LYS A 35 27.00 18.42 -3.23
C LYS A 35 28.50 18.14 -3.16
N LEU A 36 28.97 17.20 -2.32
CA LEU A 36 30.40 16.95 -2.10
C LEU A 36 31.19 16.68 -3.39
N THR A 37 30.59 16.02 -4.37
CA THR A 37 31.24 15.72 -5.65
C THR A 37 31.62 16.98 -6.42
N HIS A 38 30.85 18.07 -6.26
CA HIS A 38 31.12 19.38 -6.86
C HIS A 38 32.40 20.02 -6.30
N TYR A 39 32.68 19.76 -5.02
CA TYR A 39 33.85 20.28 -4.29
C TYR A 39 35.09 19.37 -4.34
N GLN A 40 35.01 18.23 -5.05
CA GLN A 40 36.10 17.27 -5.20
C GLN A 40 36.76 17.34 -6.59
N GLN A 41 36.23 18.18 -7.48
CA GLN A 41 36.76 18.38 -8.83
C GLN A 41 37.99 19.29 -8.80
N ALA A 42 38.85 19.20 -9.82
CA ALA A 42 40.02 20.09 -9.95
C ALA A 42 39.64 21.54 -10.28
N GLU A 43 38.51 21.71 -10.99
CA GLU A 43 37.88 22.99 -11.25
C GLU A 43 36.52 23.02 -10.55
N PHE A 44 36.23 24.13 -9.90
CA PHE A 44 34.95 24.43 -9.27
C PHE A 44 34.18 25.41 -10.17
N THR A 45 32.86 25.27 -10.23
CA THR A 45 31.99 26.26 -10.90
C THR A 45 31.03 26.81 -9.86
N CYS A 46 30.88 28.13 -9.74
CA CYS A 46 29.90 28.71 -8.83
C CYS A 46 28.51 28.13 -9.11
N GLN A 47 27.68 27.93 -8.08
CA GLN A 47 26.38 27.26 -8.23
C GLN A 47 25.39 28.08 -9.07
N ASP A 48 25.54 29.41 -9.09
CA ASP A 48 24.83 30.34 -9.98
C ASP A 48 25.32 30.30 -11.44
N GLY A 49 26.40 29.58 -11.73
CA GLY A 49 27.01 29.45 -13.05
C GLY A 49 27.80 30.69 -13.51
N SER A 50 28.06 31.65 -12.63
CA SER A 50 28.71 32.93 -12.97
C SER A 50 30.15 32.76 -13.45
N GLN A 51 30.94 31.92 -12.77
CA GLN A 51 32.35 31.72 -13.09
C GLN A 51 32.87 30.33 -12.70
N LYS A 52 34.03 29.98 -13.29
CA LYS A 52 34.81 28.79 -12.97
C LYS A 52 36.09 29.19 -12.25
N LEU A 53 36.41 28.47 -11.19
CA LEU A 53 37.52 28.71 -10.29
C LEU A 53 38.39 27.45 -10.18
N PRO A 54 39.73 27.55 -10.06
CA PRO A 54 40.51 26.42 -9.56
C PRO A 54 40.05 26.06 -8.13
N ILE A 55 40.07 24.76 -7.81
CA ILE A 55 39.61 24.26 -6.49
C ILE A 55 40.38 24.83 -5.29
N SER A 56 41.56 25.43 -5.53
CA SER A 56 42.37 26.08 -4.50
C SER A 56 41.77 27.37 -3.96
N LEU A 57 40.81 27.98 -4.67
CA LEU A 57 40.06 29.17 -4.22
C LEU A 57 38.77 28.78 -3.49
N VAL A 58 38.53 27.49 -3.27
CA VAL A 58 37.39 27.04 -2.47
C VAL A 58 37.85 26.94 -1.02
N ASN A 59 37.10 27.56 -0.11
CA ASN A 59 37.44 27.69 1.31
C ASN A 59 38.82 28.32 1.52
N ASP A 60 39.13 29.37 0.74
CA ASP A 60 40.38 30.10 0.84
C ASP A 60 40.28 31.40 1.68
N ASP A 61 39.12 31.61 2.30
CA ASP A 61 38.77 32.78 3.10
C ASP A 61 38.61 34.07 2.27
N TYR A 62 38.33 33.93 0.97
CA TYR A 62 38.00 35.02 0.06
C TYR A 62 36.72 34.71 -0.74
N CYS A 63 35.86 35.73 -0.92
CA CYS A 63 34.58 35.54 -1.61
C CYS A 63 34.70 35.87 -3.11
N ASP A 64 34.86 34.84 -3.94
CA ASP A 64 34.93 34.91 -5.39
C ASP A 64 33.57 34.70 -6.07
N CYS A 65 32.69 33.84 -5.56
CA CYS A 65 31.37 33.64 -6.15
C CYS A 65 30.32 34.61 -5.58
N GLN A 66 29.50 35.18 -6.46
CA GLN A 66 28.43 36.11 -6.04
C GLN A 66 27.36 35.42 -5.17
N ASP A 67 27.16 34.11 -5.36
CA ASP A 67 26.28 33.27 -4.56
C ASP A 67 26.93 32.70 -3.28
N GLY A 68 28.22 32.96 -3.07
CA GLY A 68 29.02 32.49 -1.95
C GLY A 68 29.27 30.98 -1.92
N SER A 69 29.08 30.30 -3.05
CA SER A 69 29.19 28.83 -3.11
C SER A 69 30.62 28.30 -3.05
N ASP A 70 31.62 29.13 -3.27
CA ASP A 70 33.06 28.86 -3.13
C ASP A 70 33.53 28.78 -1.68
N GLU A 71 32.80 29.41 -0.74
CA GLU A 71 33.17 29.50 0.67
C GLU A 71 32.19 28.77 1.60
N PRO A 72 31.90 27.46 1.41
CA PRO A 72 30.99 26.71 2.28
C PRO A 72 31.53 26.48 3.70
N GLY A 73 32.85 26.57 3.90
CA GLY A 73 33.58 26.23 5.12
C GLY A 73 34.16 27.43 5.86
N THR A 74 33.96 28.66 5.37
CA THR A 74 34.51 29.89 5.95
C THR A 74 33.41 30.94 6.16
N SER A 75 33.77 32.09 6.74
CA SER A 75 32.88 33.23 6.93
C SER A 75 33.05 34.34 5.88
N ALA A 76 33.82 34.10 4.81
CA ALA A 76 34.23 35.12 3.85
C ALA A 76 33.08 35.69 3.00
N CYS A 77 32.07 34.88 2.68
CA CYS A 77 30.90 35.31 1.91
C CYS A 77 29.71 35.66 2.80
N SER A 78 29.20 36.90 2.69
CA SER A 78 28.08 37.41 3.52
C SER A 78 26.73 36.68 3.34
N ASN A 79 26.54 36.03 2.20
CA ASN A 79 25.39 35.20 1.85
C ASN A 79 25.69 33.70 1.87
N GLY A 80 26.89 33.32 2.35
CA GLY A 80 27.32 31.94 2.47
C GLY A 80 26.55 31.18 3.55
N VAL A 81 26.59 29.85 3.44
CA VAL A 81 25.97 28.93 4.39
C VAL A 81 26.90 27.77 4.68
N PHE A 82 26.93 27.33 5.94
CA PHE A 82 27.73 26.21 6.41
C PHE A 82 26.84 25.06 6.86
N PHE A 83 27.16 23.84 6.44
CA PHE A 83 26.40 22.64 6.76
C PHE A 83 27.03 21.86 7.92
N CYS A 84 26.35 21.88 9.08
CA CYS A 84 26.65 21.00 10.20
C CYS A 84 26.11 19.59 9.89
N VAL A 85 27.01 18.60 9.78
CA VAL A 85 26.61 17.21 9.53
C VAL A 85 25.93 16.60 10.76
N ASN A 86 26.38 16.97 11.97
CA ASN A 86 25.77 16.60 13.24
C ASN A 86 25.51 15.10 13.36
N LYS A 87 26.53 14.25 13.14
CA LYS A 87 26.35 12.79 13.11
C LYS A 87 25.69 12.28 14.40
N GLY A 88 24.62 11.51 14.24
CA GLY A 88 23.82 11.03 15.37
C GLY A 88 22.71 12.00 15.81
N HIS A 89 22.71 13.24 15.32
CA HIS A 89 21.63 14.21 15.50
C HIS A 89 21.09 14.68 14.14
N GLU A 90 20.26 15.72 14.14
CA GLU A 90 19.73 16.33 12.93
C GLU A 90 20.76 17.29 12.34
N SER A 91 21.01 17.15 11.05
CA SER A 91 21.84 18.07 10.29
C SER A 91 21.22 19.47 10.27
N LYS A 92 22.05 20.49 10.31
CA LYS A 92 21.60 21.90 10.37
C LYS A 92 22.48 22.73 9.45
N THR A 93 21.87 23.73 8.83
CA THR A 93 22.60 24.77 8.11
C THR A 93 22.64 26.03 8.96
N ILE A 94 23.82 26.65 9.05
CA ILE A 94 24.04 27.93 9.72
C ILE A 94 24.54 28.97 8.71
N TYR A 95 24.42 30.25 9.04
CA TYR A 95 25.00 31.31 8.22
C TYR A 95 26.52 31.30 8.34
N SER A 96 27.22 31.62 7.25
CA SER A 96 28.68 31.76 7.22
C SER A 96 29.24 32.66 8.33
N SER A 97 28.47 33.66 8.78
CA SER A 97 28.85 34.54 9.88
C SER A 97 29.08 33.85 11.23
N HIS A 98 28.57 32.64 11.41
CA HIS A 98 28.74 31.82 12.62
C HIS A 98 29.92 30.84 12.50
N VAL A 99 30.66 30.88 11.39
CA VAL A 99 31.83 30.03 11.20
C VAL A 99 33.04 30.75 11.78
N ASN A 100 33.69 30.12 12.77
CA ASN A 100 34.84 30.66 13.49
C ASN A 100 34.56 32.02 14.17
N ASP A 101 33.35 32.22 14.68
CA ASP A 101 32.96 33.43 15.42
C ASP A 101 33.21 33.32 16.95
N GLY A 102 33.64 32.13 17.40
CA GLY A 102 33.92 31.81 18.80
C GLY A 102 32.73 31.24 19.56
N ILE A 103 31.61 30.95 18.90
CA ILE A 103 30.40 30.36 19.47
C ILE A 103 30.18 28.97 18.85
N CYS A 104 29.87 27.98 19.68
CA CYS A 104 29.56 26.63 19.19
C CYS A 104 28.08 26.53 18.78
N ASP A 105 27.79 26.68 17.49
CA ASP A 105 26.47 26.58 16.87
C ASP A 105 26.12 25.18 16.34
N CYS A 106 27.12 24.43 15.86
CA CYS A 106 26.94 23.01 15.50
C CYS A 106 27.12 22.11 16.73
N CYS A 107 26.30 21.06 16.89
CA CYS A 107 26.49 20.14 18.01
C CYS A 107 27.77 19.30 17.89
N ASP A 108 28.30 19.15 16.66
CA ASP A 108 29.56 18.47 16.39
C ASP A 108 30.77 19.42 16.51
N GLY A 109 30.53 20.71 16.72
CA GLY A 109 31.56 21.75 16.88
C GLY A 109 32.39 22.03 15.64
N THR A 110 31.93 21.60 14.45
CA THR A 110 32.69 21.71 13.20
C THR A 110 32.79 23.12 12.64
N ASP A 111 31.91 24.02 13.09
CA ASP A 111 31.88 25.45 12.81
C ASP A 111 33.07 26.21 13.39
N GLU A 112 33.66 25.75 14.49
CA GLU A 112 34.78 26.40 15.19
C GLU A 112 36.11 25.66 14.97
N SER A 113 36.48 25.50 13.69
CA SER A 113 37.65 24.73 13.27
C SER A 113 38.98 25.51 13.32
N ALA A 114 38.95 26.84 13.42
CA ALA A 114 40.12 27.70 13.50
C ALA A 114 40.89 27.60 14.84
N GLY A 115 40.34 26.91 15.84
CA GLY A 115 40.97 26.71 17.14
C GLY A 115 40.93 27.92 18.07
N LEU A 116 40.07 28.91 17.78
CA LEU A 116 39.80 30.05 18.65
C LEU A 116 39.08 29.63 19.94
N VAL A 117 38.17 28.67 19.81
CA VAL A 117 37.44 28.02 20.90
C VAL A 117 37.46 26.51 20.70
N LYS A 118 37.27 25.74 21.78
CA LYS A 118 37.14 24.28 21.71
C LYS A 118 35.68 23.90 21.90
N CYS A 119 35.04 23.44 20.84
CA CYS A 119 33.69 22.87 20.88
C CYS A 119 33.75 21.35 21.10
N GLU A 120 32.92 20.84 22.00
CA GLU A 120 32.78 19.41 22.25
C GLU A 120 31.65 18.83 21.40
N ASP A 121 31.84 17.63 20.84
CA ASP A 121 30.77 16.92 20.12
C ASP A 121 29.73 16.40 21.12
N ARG A 122 28.52 16.94 21.03
CA ARG A 122 27.36 16.62 21.87
C ARG A 122 26.19 16.02 21.09
N CYS A 123 26.36 15.76 19.79
CA CYS A 123 25.27 15.32 18.92
C CYS A 123 24.63 14.00 19.37
N MET A 124 25.44 13.08 19.91
CA MET A 124 24.93 11.79 20.38
C MET A 124 23.96 11.95 21.56
N GLU A 125 24.26 12.84 22.51
CA GLU A 125 23.37 13.08 23.65
C GLU A 125 22.15 13.90 23.24
N GLU A 126 22.33 14.97 22.44
CA GLU A 126 21.21 15.81 22.00
C GLU A 126 20.21 15.04 21.13
N GLY A 127 20.68 14.18 20.21
CA GLY A 127 19.82 13.37 19.36
C GLY A 127 19.20 12.14 20.03
N LYS A 128 19.55 11.84 21.29
CA LYS A 128 19.21 10.57 21.95
C LYS A 128 17.70 10.32 22.05
N GLU A 129 16.95 11.32 22.47
CA GLU A 129 15.50 11.20 22.66
C GLU A 129 14.80 10.94 21.31
N LYS A 130 15.10 11.74 20.29
CA LYS A 130 14.54 11.59 18.94
C LYS A 130 14.85 10.22 18.34
N ARG A 131 16.06 9.70 18.53
CA ARG A 131 16.42 8.34 18.08
C ARG A 131 15.63 7.26 18.82
N ASN A 132 15.51 7.38 20.14
CA ASN A 132 14.74 6.42 20.93
C ASN A 132 13.27 6.39 20.52
N ASP A 133 12.68 7.56 20.25
CA ASP A 133 11.28 7.64 19.82
C ASP A 133 11.09 7.14 18.39
N LEU A 134 12.05 7.37 17.50
CA LEU A 134 12.04 6.79 16.17
C LEU A 134 12.12 5.26 16.21
N VAL A 135 12.95 4.68 17.09
CA VAL A 135 13.02 3.22 17.27
C VAL A 135 11.67 2.67 17.74
N LYS A 136 11.05 3.27 18.76
CA LYS A 136 9.72 2.85 19.23
C LYS A 136 8.66 2.95 18.13
N PHE A 137 8.72 4.00 17.32
CA PHE A 137 7.80 4.19 16.19
C PHE A 137 7.99 3.10 15.13
N ILE A 138 9.24 2.80 14.75
CA ILE A 138 9.56 1.73 13.80
C ILE A 138 9.05 0.38 14.32
N GLU A 139 9.32 0.04 15.58
CA GLU A 139 8.83 -1.22 16.17
C GLU A 139 7.30 -1.33 16.17
N ALA A 140 6.59 -0.23 16.46
CA ALA A 140 5.14 -0.21 16.42
C ALA A 140 4.61 -0.40 14.99
N GLN A 141 5.26 0.23 14.01
CA GLN A 141 4.89 0.12 12.60
C GLN A 141 5.16 -1.28 12.05
N GLU A 142 6.29 -1.90 12.38
CA GLU A 142 6.61 -3.28 11.96
C GLU A 142 5.57 -4.27 12.50
N LYS A 143 5.17 -4.14 13.77
CA LYS A 143 4.09 -4.95 14.36
C LYS A 143 2.76 -4.72 13.66
N GLY A 144 2.45 -3.47 13.31
CA GLY A 144 1.24 -3.10 12.56
C GLY A 144 1.23 -3.70 11.15
N LEU A 145 2.34 -3.58 10.42
CA LEU A 145 2.51 -4.12 9.07
C LEU A 145 2.43 -5.65 9.05
N ALA A 146 3.02 -6.34 10.03
CA ALA A 146 2.93 -7.79 10.14
C ALA A 146 1.48 -8.26 10.31
N LYS A 147 0.71 -7.60 11.19
CA LYS A 147 -0.73 -7.90 11.34
C LYS A 147 -1.51 -7.58 10.08
N ARG A 148 -1.23 -6.45 9.43
CA ARG A 148 -1.87 -6.09 8.16
C ARG A 148 -1.65 -7.16 7.10
N SER A 149 -0.41 -7.67 6.95
CA SER A 149 -0.10 -8.76 6.00
C SER A 149 -0.96 -10.00 6.28
N GLN A 150 -1.06 -10.42 7.55
CA GLN A 150 -1.88 -11.57 7.94
C GLN A 150 -3.37 -11.37 7.60
N TYR A 151 -3.92 -10.19 7.87
CA TYR A 151 -5.31 -9.89 7.53
C TYR A 151 -5.55 -9.81 6.03
N THR A 152 -4.62 -9.25 5.26
CA THR A 152 -4.74 -9.20 3.80
C THR A 152 -4.69 -10.59 3.19
N GLU A 153 -3.78 -11.46 3.62
CA GLU A 153 -3.69 -12.84 3.16
C GLU A 153 -4.94 -13.65 3.50
N ALA A 154 -5.45 -13.51 4.74
CA ALA A 154 -6.69 -14.16 5.15
C ALA A 154 -7.89 -13.65 4.34
N ALA A 155 -7.98 -12.34 4.10
CA ALA A 155 -9.05 -11.75 3.30
C ALA A 155 -9.00 -12.22 1.84
N ASP A 156 -7.81 -12.29 1.24
CA ASP A 156 -7.63 -12.77 -0.13
C ASP A 156 -8.05 -14.23 -0.28
N LYS A 157 -7.67 -15.09 0.68
CA LYS A 157 -8.11 -16.49 0.72
C LYS A 157 -9.64 -16.60 0.87
N MET A 158 -10.23 -15.87 1.83
CA MET A 158 -11.68 -15.87 2.03
C MET A 158 -12.42 -15.38 0.78
N ARG A 159 -11.89 -14.37 0.11
CA ARG A 159 -12.47 -13.85 -1.14
C ARG A 159 -12.40 -14.88 -2.26
N ALA A 160 -11.27 -15.56 -2.42
CA ALA A 160 -11.12 -16.62 -3.41
C ALA A 160 -12.10 -17.78 -3.14
N GLU A 161 -12.20 -18.24 -1.88
CA GLU A 161 -13.14 -19.28 -1.47
C GLU A 161 -14.61 -18.86 -1.69
N ALA A 162 -14.96 -17.61 -1.37
CA ALA A 162 -16.30 -17.08 -1.58
C ALA A 162 -16.66 -16.98 -3.08
N LEU A 163 -15.70 -16.64 -3.94
CA LEU A 163 -15.91 -16.61 -5.39
C LEU A 163 -16.16 -18.01 -5.96
N ILE A 164 -15.41 -19.01 -5.51
CA ILE A 164 -15.61 -20.40 -5.90
C ILE A 164 -16.99 -20.88 -5.44
N ARG A 165 -17.32 -20.68 -4.16
CA ARG A 165 -18.62 -21.09 -3.61
C ARG A 165 -19.80 -20.41 -4.30
N LYS A 166 -19.63 -19.13 -4.69
CA LYS A 166 -20.66 -18.42 -5.45
C LYS A 166 -20.89 -19.09 -6.81
N ALA A 167 -19.83 -19.43 -7.54
CA ALA A 167 -19.95 -20.10 -8.82
C ALA A 167 -20.65 -21.48 -8.70
N ASP A 168 -20.32 -22.25 -7.65
CA ASP A 168 -20.97 -23.54 -7.39
C ASP A 168 -22.47 -23.37 -7.09
N LEU A 169 -22.83 -22.37 -6.28
CA LEU A 169 -24.23 -22.06 -5.97
C LEU A 169 -24.99 -21.60 -7.22
N ASP A 170 -24.40 -20.73 -8.03
CA ASP A 170 -25.00 -20.25 -9.29
C ASP A 170 -25.26 -21.42 -10.25
N ALA A 171 -24.34 -22.39 -10.34
CA ALA A 171 -24.52 -23.61 -11.14
C ALA A 171 -25.64 -24.51 -10.59
N LEU A 172 -25.71 -24.69 -9.27
CA LEU A 172 -26.79 -25.46 -8.63
C LEU A 172 -28.16 -24.81 -8.81
N ILE A 173 -28.24 -23.48 -8.72
CA ILE A 173 -29.48 -22.73 -8.96
C ILE A 173 -29.95 -22.99 -10.39
N ALA A 174 -29.06 -22.84 -11.39
CA ALA A 174 -29.40 -23.11 -12.78
C ALA A 174 -29.89 -24.55 -13.03
N GLU A 175 -29.24 -25.56 -12.40
CA GLU A 175 -29.68 -26.95 -12.50
C GLU A 175 -31.08 -27.16 -11.88
N LYS A 176 -31.33 -26.56 -10.70
CA LYS A 176 -32.61 -26.68 -10.01
C LYS A 176 -33.72 -25.95 -10.75
N GLU A 177 -33.45 -24.78 -11.32
CA GLU A 177 -34.39 -24.05 -12.17
C GLU A 177 -34.77 -24.86 -13.42
N ALA A 178 -33.78 -25.47 -14.09
CA ALA A 178 -34.04 -26.33 -15.25
C ALA A 178 -34.92 -27.55 -14.89
N LYS A 179 -34.60 -28.24 -13.79
CA LYS A 179 -35.41 -29.38 -13.31
C LYS A 179 -36.81 -28.95 -12.88
N MET A 180 -36.95 -27.78 -12.25
CA MET A 180 -38.24 -27.22 -11.86
C MET A 180 -39.10 -26.91 -13.09
N GLN A 181 -38.52 -26.30 -14.12
CA GLN A 181 -39.22 -26.03 -15.38
C GLN A 181 -39.63 -27.32 -16.09
N GLU A 182 -38.75 -28.31 -16.16
CA GLU A 182 -39.07 -29.64 -16.70
C GLU A 182 -40.22 -30.31 -15.92
N THR A 183 -40.17 -30.26 -14.59
CA THR A 183 -41.22 -30.83 -13.73
C THR A 183 -42.55 -30.08 -13.89
N SER A 184 -42.51 -28.75 -13.98
CA SER A 184 -43.70 -27.90 -14.20
C SER A 184 -44.36 -28.22 -15.54
N SER A 185 -43.58 -28.28 -16.62
CA SER A 185 -44.11 -28.64 -17.95
C SER A 185 -44.68 -30.07 -17.99
N LYS A 186 -44.05 -31.03 -17.29
CA LYS A 186 -44.59 -32.38 -17.14
C LYS A 186 -45.89 -32.39 -16.33
N MET A 187 -45.98 -31.61 -15.25
CA MET A 187 -47.23 -31.46 -14.49
C MET A 187 -48.34 -30.88 -15.35
N GLU A 188 -48.09 -29.78 -16.07
CA GLU A 188 -49.08 -29.15 -16.97
C GLU A 188 -49.52 -30.11 -18.09
N ALA A 189 -48.59 -30.88 -18.66
CA ALA A 189 -48.91 -31.89 -19.66
C ALA A 189 -49.77 -33.02 -19.07
N LEU A 190 -49.43 -33.49 -17.87
CA LEU A 190 -50.18 -34.53 -17.17
C LEU A 190 -51.59 -34.04 -16.79
N GLU A 191 -51.72 -32.80 -16.34
CA GLU A 191 -53.01 -32.18 -16.01
C GLU A 191 -53.94 -32.15 -17.22
N LYS A 192 -53.44 -31.76 -18.40
CA LYS A 192 -54.21 -31.81 -19.66
C LYS A 192 -54.68 -33.21 -20.02
N LEU A 193 -53.83 -34.23 -19.80
CA LEU A 193 -54.20 -35.63 -20.06
C LEU A 193 -55.28 -36.10 -19.09
N VAL A 194 -55.17 -35.75 -17.81
CA VAL A 194 -56.17 -36.07 -16.79
C VAL A 194 -57.51 -35.40 -17.11
N ASP A 195 -57.49 -34.14 -17.54
CA ASP A 195 -58.72 -33.43 -17.91
C ASP A 195 -59.35 -34.01 -19.17
N ALA A 196 -58.56 -34.42 -20.16
CA ALA A 196 -59.06 -35.12 -21.34
C ALA A 196 -59.66 -36.49 -21.00
N GLU A 197 -59.01 -37.27 -20.12
CA GLU A 197 -59.53 -38.55 -19.65
C GLU A 197 -60.85 -38.39 -18.88
N LYS A 198 -60.94 -37.39 -18.01
CA LYS A 198 -62.20 -37.05 -17.31
C LYS A 198 -63.32 -36.70 -18.29
N GLU A 199 -63.01 -35.97 -19.36
CA GLU A 199 -64.01 -35.58 -20.34
C GLU A 199 -64.48 -36.76 -21.20
N GLU A 200 -63.57 -37.64 -21.62
CA GLU A 200 -63.95 -38.89 -22.29
C GLU A 200 -64.77 -39.80 -21.37
N ARG A 201 -64.40 -39.91 -20.09
CA ARG A 201 -65.20 -40.62 -19.09
C ARG A 201 -66.62 -40.04 -18.96
N ARG A 202 -66.76 -38.70 -18.92
CA ARG A 202 -68.08 -38.05 -18.90
C ARG A 202 -68.92 -38.41 -20.11
N LYS A 203 -68.36 -38.40 -21.32
CA LYS A 203 -69.08 -38.78 -22.55
C LYS A 203 -69.58 -40.22 -22.51
N ILE A 204 -68.75 -41.15 -22.01
CA ILE A 204 -69.15 -42.55 -21.85
C ILE A 204 -70.27 -42.67 -20.82
N GLU A 205 -70.15 -42.01 -19.67
CA GLU A 205 -71.17 -42.01 -18.63
C GLU A 205 -72.51 -41.41 -19.12
N ASP A 206 -72.47 -40.32 -19.89
CA ASP A 206 -73.64 -39.69 -20.51
C ASP A 206 -74.28 -40.58 -21.58
N ALA A 207 -73.47 -41.23 -22.43
CA ALA A 207 -73.96 -42.17 -23.46
C ALA A 207 -74.61 -43.41 -22.83
N ASP A 208 -74.01 -43.97 -21.78
CA ASP A 208 -74.58 -45.10 -21.03
C ASP A 208 -75.90 -44.70 -20.36
N ALA A 209 -76.00 -43.48 -19.82
CA ALA A 209 -77.24 -42.95 -19.25
C ALA A 209 -78.34 -42.78 -20.33
N ALA A 210 -77.99 -42.24 -21.50
CA ALA A 210 -78.91 -42.08 -22.62
C ALA A 210 -79.42 -43.44 -23.15
N ALA A 211 -78.52 -44.42 -23.33
CA ALA A 211 -78.89 -45.75 -23.80
C ALA A 211 -79.84 -46.48 -22.83
N LYS A 212 -79.60 -46.34 -21.51
CA LYS A 212 -80.52 -46.86 -20.49
C LYS A 212 -81.89 -46.18 -20.56
N PHE A 213 -81.93 -44.87 -20.73
CA PHE A 213 -83.19 -44.13 -20.86
C PHE A 213 -83.98 -44.56 -22.11
N GLU A 214 -83.33 -44.68 -23.27
CA GLU A 214 -83.97 -45.19 -24.49
C GLU A 214 -84.45 -46.65 -24.34
N ALA A 215 -83.66 -47.52 -23.71
CA ALA A 215 -84.07 -48.90 -23.44
C ALA A 215 -85.34 -48.92 -22.57
N GLN A 216 -85.40 -48.08 -21.54
CA GLN A 216 -86.55 -47.95 -20.67
C GLN A 216 -87.77 -47.37 -21.39
N GLN A 217 -87.58 -46.40 -22.32
CA GLN A 217 -88.67 -45.93 -23.17
C GLN A 217 -89.20 -47.03 -24.10
N ARG A 218 -88.31 -47.78 -24.77
CA ARG A 218 -88.69 -48.91 -25.62
C ARG A 218 -89.43 -49.99 -24.83
N GLU A 219 -88.99 -50.29 -23.62
CA GLU A 219 -89.66 -51.24 -22.73
C GLU A 219 -91.06 -50.73 -22.33
N ASN A 220 -91.18 -49.44 -21.98
CA ASN A 220 -92.48 -48.84 -21.66
C ASN A 220 -93.43 -48.82 -22.87
N GLU A 221 -92.93 -48.51 -24.06
CA GLU A 221 -93.71 -48.49 -25.31
C GLU A 221 -94.15 -49.91 -25.71
N ALA A 222 -93.26 -50.90 -25.61
CA ALA A 222 -93.61 -52.31 -25.82
C ALA A 222 -94.68 -52.78 -24.81
N ARG A 223 -94.58 -52.35 -23.55
CA ARG A 223 -95.57 -52.65 -22.52
C ARG A 223 -96.92 -51.98 -22.78
N GLN A 224 -96.95 -50.79 -23.37
CA GLN A 224 -98.18 -50.11 -23.80
C GLN A 224 -98.84 -50.81 -25.00
N LEU A 225 -98.06 -51.25 -25.99
CA LEU A 225 -98.57 -52.00 -27.14
C LEU A 225 -99.18 -53.35 -26.72
N GLN A 226 -98.52 -54.09 -25.82
CA GLN A 226 -99.09 -55.32 -25.24
C GLN A 226 -100.40 -55.05 -24.49
N ALA A 227 -100.48 -53.97 -23.72
CA ALA A 227 -101.72 -53.58 -23.04
C ALA A 227 -102.85 -53.20 -24.02
N ALA A 228 -102.52 -52.68 -25.22
CA ALA A 228 -103.49 -52.37 -26.26
C ALA A 228 -103.99 -53.63 -27.00
N GLU A 229 -103.15 -54.64 -27.19
CA GLU A 229 -103.55 -55.94 -27.75
C GLU A 229 -104.44 -56.73 -26.77
N ASP A 230 -104.08 -56.78 -25.48
CA ASP A 230 -104.89 -57.42 -24.42
C ASP A 230 -106.21 -56.66 -24.15
N GLY A 231 -106.31 -55.39 -24.54
CA GLY A 231 -107.52 -54.57 -24.46
C GLY A 231 -108.54 -54.82 -25.59
N SER A 232 -108.16 -55.54 -26.66
CA SER A 232 -109.05 -55.81 -27.80
C SER A 232 -109.82 -57.15 -27.72
N GLY A 233 -109.60 -57.93 -26.66
CA GLY A 233 -110.23 -59.24 -26.43
C GLY A 233 -111.55 -59.22 -25.65
N GLY A 234 -112.31 -58.12 -25.66
CA GLY A 234 -113.51 -58.02 -24.81
C GLY A 234 -114.59 -57.08 -25.30
N LEU A 235 -115.21 -57.37 -26.45
CA LEU A 235 -116.55 -56.85 -26.81
C LEU A 235 -117.33 -57.93 -27.58
N ASP A 236 -117.68 -59.02 -26.88
CA ASP A 236 -118.87 -59.83 -27.18
C ASP A 236 -119.91 -59.54 -26.09
N ALA A 237 -121.06 -58.99 -26.49
CA ALA A 237 -122.41 -59.23 -25.94
C ALA A 237 -123.35 -58.03 -26.20
N GLN A 238 -124.11 -58.08 -27.29
CA GLN A 238 -125.59 -58.12 -27.33
C GLN A 238 -126.12 -58.05 -28.76
#